data_AF-A0A9E3UU04-F1
#
_entry.id   AF-A0A9E3UU04-F1
#
_cell.length_a   1.000
_cell.length_b   1.000
_cell.length_c   1.000
_cell.angle_alpha   90.00
_cell.angle_beta   90.00
_cell.angle_gamma   90.00
#
_symmetry.space_group_name_H-M   'P 1'
#
loop_
_entity.id
_entity.type
_entity.pdbx_description
1 polymer ?
#
loop_
_entity_poly.entity_id
_entity_poly.type
_entity_poly.pdbx_seq_one_letter_code
_entity_poly.pdbx_strand_id
1 'polypeptide(L)'
;MSWYSFRPYVSVAQRRREAEQTARKMARKGTPLNPVVVGRTIARTFWGESWCDNLEAYSDYANRLPRGRTYVRNGSVIDLQVGTGTVKALVQGSSLYRIEIGIAALDRKRWIAFRDRCAGKVTNLLDLLQGRLSKEILRDIAAPGQGLFPSPKEIRLSCSCPDWAVMCKHVAAALYGIGARLDEQPELFFTLRGVDMRELLAAATEAVAAPRSKGSVTDPTLAGEDLGAIFGVELETGTLMDGAVAATKTATGASGTGRRKTPRSVTRRSATRGKPGAGAGGGGSGIGKAASAGKPGAAKRRSKVKAAVRRRVPG
;
A
#
# COMPACT_ATOMS: atom_id res chain seq x y z
N MET A 1 38.50 -19.14 21.99
CA MET A 1 37.44 -19.31 20.97
C MET A 1 37.39 -18.05 20.12
N SER A 2 37.67 -18.15 18.82
CA SER A 2 37.82 -17.00 17.92
C SER A 2 36.47 -16.32 17.66
N TRP A 3 36.32 -15.09 18.15
CA TRP A 3 35.12 -14.25 18.00
C TRP A 3 35.05 -13.51 16.64
N TYR A 4 35.83 -13.92 15.65
CA TYR A 4 35.92 -13.27 14.34
C TYR A 4 35.74 -14.26 13.19
N SER A 5 34.59 -14.94 13.13
CA SER A 5 34.17 -15.62 11.89
C SER A 5 33.49 -14.58 10.99
N PHE A 6 34.19 -14.14 9.94
CA PHE A 6 33.57 -13.33 8.89
C PHE A 6 32.53 -14.19 8.18
N ARG A 7 31.25 -13.79 8.24
CA ARG A 7 30.18 -14.51 7.54
C ARG A 7 30.49 -14.55 6.04
N PRO A 8 30.39 -15.71 5.38
CA PRO A 8 30.65 -15.82 3.95
C PRO A 8 29.69 -14.95 3.16
N TYR A 9 30.18 -14.41 2.04
CA TYR A 9 29.35 -13.62 1.14
C TYR A 9 28.23 -14.48 0.55
N VAL A 10 26.99 -14.01 0.69
CA VAL A 10 25.80 -14.66 0.13
C VAL A 10 25.41 -13.93 -1.14
N SER A 11 25.44 -14.63 -2.28
CA SER A 11 25.07 -14.09 -3.59
C SER A 11 23.59 -13.69 -3.66
N VAL A 12 23.24 -12.75 -4.54
CA VAL A 12 21.85 -12.31 -4.74
C VAL A 12 20.93 -13.47 -5.14
N ALA A 13 21.40 -14.33 -6.05
CA ALA A 13 20.66 -15.51 -6.49
C ALA A 13 20.38 -16.47 -5.33
N GLN A 14 21.35 -16.66 -4.42
CA GLN A 14 21.14 -17.45 -3.22
C GLN A 14 20.09 -16.81 -2.28
N ARG A 15 20.15 -15.50 -2.05
CA ARG A 15 19.15 -14.80 -1.21
C ARG A 15 17.73 -14.93 -1.77
N ARG A 16 17.57 -14.79 -3.09
CA ARG A 16 16.28 -14.98 -3.77
C ARG A 16 15.73 -16.39 -3.55
N ARG A 17 16.58 -17.41 -3.75
CA ARG A 17 16.20 -18.81 -3.50
C ARG A 17 15.81 -19.05 -2.03
N GLU A 18 16.56 -18.53 -1.08
CA GLU A 18 16.25 -18.65 0.34
C GLU A 18 14.92 -17.96 0.70
N ALA A 19 14.67 -16.78 0.15
CA ALA A 19 13.42 -16.04 0.31
C ALA A 19 12.23 -16.81 -0.29
N GLU A 20 12.35 -17.30 -1.52
CA GLU A 20 11.33 -18.11 -2.19
C GLU A 20 11.05 -19.43 -1.44
N GLN A 21 12.09 -20.12 -0.97
CA GLN A 21 11.93 -21.35 -0.18
C GLN A 21 11.20 -21.07 1.13
N THR A 22 11.53 -19.97 1.81
CA THR A 22 10.88 -19.55 3.05
C THR A 22 9.42 -19.18 2.80
N ALA A 23 9.14 -18.41 1.74
CA ALA A 23 7.79 -18.07 1.32
C ALA A 23 6.97 -19.33 0.99
N ARG A 24 7.52 -20.27 0.22
CA ARG A 24 6.85 -21.55 -0.10
C ARG A 24 6.57 -22.39 1.15
N LYS A 25 7.50 -22.44 2.12
CA LYS A 25 7.30 -23.15 3.40
C LYS A 25 6.16 -22.52 4.21
N MET A 26 6.04 -21.20 4.21
CA MET A 26 4.99 -20.47 4.92
C MET A 26 3.64 -20.57 4.20
N ALA A 27 3.62 -20.50 2.87
CA ALA A 27 2.41 -20.71 2.07
C ALA A 27 1.82 -22.11 2.29
N ARG A 28 2.67 -23.14 2.40
CA ARG A 28 2.24 -24.51 2.76
C ARG A 28 1.62 -24.61 4.16
N LYS A 29 1.94 -23.68 5.07
CA LYS A 29 1.34 -23.58 6.41
C LYS A 29 0.04 -22.76 6.42
N GLY A 30 -0.45 -22.32 5.25
CA GLY A 30 -1.71 -21.59 5.13
C GLY A 30 -1.60 -20.09 5.41
N THR A 31 -0.39 -19.52 5.48
CA THR A 31 -0.24 -18.06 5.59
C THR A 31 -0.29 -17.42 4.20
N PRO A 32 -1.29 -16.59 3.87
CA PRO A 32 -1.27 -15.82 2.64
C PRO A 32 -0.12 -14.82 2.72
N LEU A 33 0.81 -14.91 1.78
CA LEU A 33 1.93 -13.98 1.68
C LEU A 33 1.75 -13.10 0.45
N ASN A 34 2.07 -11.83 0.61
CA ASN A 34 2.07 -10.87 -0.48
C ASN A 34 3.50 -10.31 -0.69
N PRO A 35 4.38 -11.07 -1.38
CA PRO A 35 5.78 -10.68 -1.57
C PRO A 35 5.89 -9.40 -2.39
N VAL A 36 7.01 -8.69 -2.22
CA VAL A 36 7.32 -7.51 -3.02
C VAL A 36 8.37 -7.88 -4.06
N VAL A 37 7.98 -7.79 -5.34
CA VAL A 37 8.86 -8.10 -6.47
C VAL A 37 9.11 -6.82 -7.25
N VAL A 38 10.34 -6.33 -7.21
CA VAL A 38 10.74 -5.11 -7.93
C VAL A 38 11.88 -5.38 -8.90
N GLY A 39 11.92 -4.58 -9.97
CA GLY A 39 13.02 -4.56 -10.93
C GLY A 39 14.18 -3.67 -10.47
N ARG A 40 14.85 -3.04 -11.44
CA ARG A 40 15.91 -2.05 -11.17
C ARG A 40 15.35 -0.82 -10.44
N THR A 41 14.22 -0.32 -10.94
CA THR A 41 13.47 0.79 -10.33
C THR A 41 12.47 0.22 -9.33
N ILE A 42 12.43 0.81 -8.13
CA ILE A 42 11.57 0.33 -7.02
C ILE A 42 10.13 0.81 -7.22
N ALA A 43 9.96 2.08 -7.57
CA ALA A 43 8.68 2.70 -7.85
C ALA A 43 8.73 3.51 -9.15
N ARG A 44 7.59 3.66 -9.82
CA ARG A 44 7.43 4.28 -11.15
C ARG A 44 6.19 5.18 -11.23
N THR A 45 5.23 5.02 -10.32
CA THR A 45 4.05 5.89 -10.28
C THR A 45 4.28 7.03 -9.32
N PHE A 46 3.47 8.08 -9.45
CA PHE A 46 3.49 9.22 -8.52
C PHE A 46 3.45 8.78 -7.05
N TRP A 47 2.60 7.81 -6.70
CA TRP A 47 2.41 7.38 -5.32
C TRP A 47 3.64 6.66 -4.75
N GLY A 48 4.20 5.72 -5.51
CA GLY A 48 5.39 5.00 -5.08
C GLY A 48 6.63 5.88 -5.08
N GLU A 49 6.81 6.76 -6.08
CA GLU A 49 7.92 7.71 -6.15
C GLU A 49 7.86 8.73 -5.02
N SER A 50 6.72 9.40 -4.84
CA SER A 50 6.54 10.38 -3.76
C SER A 50 6.72 9.77 -2.37
N TRP A 51 6.33 8.50 -2.19
CA TRP A 51 6.60 7.78 -0.94
C TRP A 51 8.11 7.57 -0.72
N CYS A 52 8.82 7.12 -1.75
CA CYS A 52 10.27 6.92 -1.68
C CYS A 52 11.00 8.25 -1.47
N ASP A 53 10.61 9.31 -2.17
CA ASP A 53 11.20 10.65 -2.06
C ASP A 53 10.97 11.24 -0.66
N ASN A 54 9.75 11.11 -0.12
CA ASN A 54 9.43 11.53 1.24
C ASN A 54 10.29 10.79 2.28
N LEU A 55 10.51 9.48 2.12
CA LEU A 55 11.40 8.71 2.98
C LEU A 55 12.86 9.17 2.88
N GLU A 56 13.30 9.48 1.67
CA GLU A 56 14.68 9.88 1.38
C GLU A 56 15.01 11.31 1.84
N ALA A 57 13.99 12.16 1.96
CA ALA A 57 14.11 13.50 2.53
C ALA A 57 14.51 13.49 4.02
N TYR A 58 14.38 12.35 4.71
CA TYR A 58 14.74 12.22 6.13
C TYR A 58 16.26 12.01 6.28
N SER A 59 16.98 13.08 6.59
CA SER A 59 18.44 13.09 6.75
C SER A 59 18.96 11.99 7.68
N ASP A 60 18.23 11.69 8.75
CA ASP A 60 18.61 10.72 9.79
C ASP A 60 18.75 9.30 9.24
N TYR A 61 18.13 9.00 8.10
CA TYR A 61 18.10 7.67 7.50
C TYR A 61 19.01 7.51 6.27
N ALA A 62 19.59 8.59 5.74
CA ALA A 62 20.32 8.58 4.47
C ALA A 62 21.38 7.46 4.36
N ASN A 63 22.15 7.23 5.43
CA ASN A 63 23.20 6.20 5.49
C ASN A 63 22.67 4.75 5.60
N ARG A 64 21.39 4.57 5.95
CA ARG A 64 20.75 3.26 6.18
C ARG A 64 19.93 2.78 4.98
N LEU A 65 19.37 3.72 4.20
CA LEU A 65 18.51 3.44 3.06
C LEU A 65 19.15 2.62 1.93
N PRO A 66 20.44 2.80 1.55
CA PRO A 66 21.03 2.04 0.43
C PRO A 66 20.99 0.53 0.62
N ARG A 67 21.22 0.05 1.86
CA ARG A 67 21.16 -1.39 2.18
C ARG A 67 19.72 -1.91 2.10
N GLY A 68 18.73 -1.10 2.52
CA GLY A 68 17.31 -1.43 2.36
C GLY A 68 16.92 -1.58 0.89
N ARG A 69 17.35 -0.64 0.02
CA ARG A 69 17.13 -0.72 -1.43
C ARG A 69 17.68 -2.02 -2.03
N THR A 70 18.84 -2.48 -1.57
CA THR A 70 19.40 -3.77 -2.00
C THR A 70 18.52 -4.95 -1.60
N TYR A 71 17.96 -4.96 -0.40
CA TYR A 71 17.13 -6.07 0.09
C TYR A 71 15.81 -6.18 -0.69
N VAL A 72 15.13 -5.07 -0.95
CA VAL A 72 13.88 -5.10 -1.73
C VAL A 72 14.14 -5.56 -3.18
N ARG A 73 15.20 -5.05 -3.84
CA ARG A 73 15.60 -5.47 -5.20
C ARG A 73 16.02 -6.94 -5.31
N ASN A 74 16.50 -7.49 -4.20
CA ASN A 74 16.89 -8.90 -4.14
C ASN A 74 15.72 -9.81 -3.75
N GLY A 75 14.48 -9.31 -3.72
CA GLY A 75 13.30 -10.12 -3.38
C GLY A 75 13.31 -10.63 -1.94
N SER A 76 14.00 -9.93 -1.03
CA SER A 76 14.10 -10.35 0.36
C SER A 76 12.85 -10.04 1.18
N VAL A 77 11.94 -9.19 0.68
CA VAL A 77 10.65 -8.90 1.32
C VAL A 77 9.64 -9.95 0.84
N ILE A 78 9.40 -10.97 1.67
CA ILE A 78 8.57 -12.13 1.30
C ILE A 78 7.08 -11.91 1.59
N ASP A 79 6.76 -10.94 2.43
CA ASP A 79 5.40 -10.52 2.73
C ASP A 79 5.38 -9.04 3.11
N LEU A 80 4.38 -8.33 2.61
CA LEU A 80 4.11 -6.95 2.94
C LEU A 80 2.60 -6.71 2.91
N GLN A 81 2.04 -6.43 4.08
CA GLN A 81 0.62 -6.20 4.29
C GLN A 81 0.43 -4.78 4.80
N VAL A 82 -0.31 -3.99 4.04
CA VAL A 82 -0.66 -2.60 4.39
C VAL A 82 -2.08 -2.61 4.91
N GLY A 83 -2.28 -2.10 6.13
CA GLY A 83 -3.58 -1.88 6.73
C GLY A 83 -3.69 -0.46 7.27
N THR A 84 -4.80 -0.16 7.94
CA THR A 84 -5.04 1.16 8.50
C THR A 84 -4.05 1.49 9.61
N GLY A 85 -3.20 2.51 9.38
CA GLY A 85 -2.19 2.97 10.33
C GLY A 85 -1.07 1.96 10.66
N THR A 86 -1.03 0.80 10.00
CA THR A 86 -0.03 -0.23 10.28
C THR A 86 0.39 -0.96 9.02
N VAL A 87 1.68 -1.28 8.92
CA VAL A 87 2.25 -2.16 7.90
C VAL A 87 2.99 -3.30 8.61
N LYS A 88 2.65 -4.53 8.23
CA LYS A 88 3.35 -5.74 8.69
C LYS A 88 4.14 -6.30 7.53
N ALA A 89 5.40 -6.65 7.78
CA ALA A 89 6.24 -7.23 6.75
C ALA A 89 7.13 -8.35 7.28
N LEU A 90 7.47 -9.27 6.39
CA LEU A 90 8.42 -10.34 6.63
C LEU A 90 9.60 -10.17 5.68
N VAL A 91 10.80 -10.04 6.23
CA VAL A 91 12.03 -9.86 5.45
C VAL A 91 13.01 -10.99 5.75
N GLN A 92 13.39 -11.69 4.69
CA GLN A 92 14.41 -12.73 4.74
C GLN A 92 15.81 -12.10 4.75
N GLY A 93 16.52 -12.26 5.85
CA GLY A 93 17.94 -11.92 5.97
C GLY A 93 18.75 -13.15 6.33
N SER A 94 19.64 -13.05 7.32
CA SER A 94 20.26 -14.25 7.92
C SER A 94 19.27 -15.13 8.67
N SER A 95 18.11 -14.58 8.99
CA SER A 95 16.96 -15.27 9.55
C SER A 95 15.71 -14.55 9.03
N LEU A 96 14.53 -15.12 9.28
CA LEU A 96 13.28 -14.45 8.98
C LEU A 96 13.01 -13.39 10.05
N TYR A 97 12.91 -12.13 9.64
CA TYR A 97 12.62 -11.01 10.55
C TYR A 97 11.19 -10.51 10.36
N ARG A 98 10.54 -10.17 11.48
CA ARG A 98 9.23 -9.52 11.52
C ARG A 98 9.41 -8.02 11.66
N ILE A 99 8.72 -7.26 10.83
CA ILE A 99 8.73 -5.80 10.82
C ILE A 99 7.31 -5.32 11.05
N GLU A 100 7.17 -4.35 11.94
CA GLU A 100 5.93 -3.61 12.14
C GLU A 100 6.24 -2.11 12.02
N ILE A 101 5.51 -1.44 11.13
CA ILE A 101 5.61 0.00 10.90
C ILE A 101 4.26 0.59 11.25
N GLY A 102 4.22 1.44 12.28
CA GLY A 102 3.04 2.24 12.60
C GLY A 102 3.09 3.56 11.87
N ILE A 103 2.01 3.94 11.21
CA ILE A 103 1.82 5.25 10.59
C ILE A 103 0.66 5.92 11.31
N ALA A 104 0.86 7.12 11.84
CA ALA A 104 -0.24 7.87 12.45
C ALA A 104 -1.35 8.13 11.43
N ALA A 105 -2.59 8.29 11.89
CA ALA A 105 -3.65 8.78 11.02
C ALA A 105 -3.38 10.24 10.62
N LEU A 106 -3.85 10.65 9.45
CA LEU A 106 -3.76 12.05 9.03
C LEU A 106 -4.65 12.93 9.93
N ASP A 107 -4.12 14.07 10.36
CA ASP A 107 -4.88 15.05 11.13
C ASP A 107 -6.14 15.48 10.37
N ARG A 108 -7.29 15.46 11.05
CA ARG A 108 -8.59 15.72 10.40
C ARG A 108 -8.69 17.15 9.87
N LYS A 109 -8.09 18.15 10.53
CA LYS A 109 -8.11 19.53 10.03
C LYS A 109 -7.28 19.67 8.76
N ARG A 110 -6.11 19.01 8.73
CA ARG A 110 -5.25 18.95 7.53
C ARG A 110 -5.95 18.25 6.36
N TRP A 111 -6.68 17.16 6.63
CA TRP A 111 -7.48 16.46 5.63
C TRP A 111 -8.59 17.32 5.05
N ILE A 112 -9.41 17.95 5.90
CA ILE A 112 -10.50 18.84 5.48
C ILE A 112 -9.94 20.01 4.66
N ALA A 113 -8.88 20.66 5.13
CA ALA A 113 -8.26 21.77 4.41
C ALA A 113 -7.72 21.35 3.03
N PHE A 114 -7.16 20.13 2.91
CA PHE A 114 -6.73 19.59 1.61
C PHE A 114 -7.93 19.30 0.69
N ARG A 115 -8.98 18.68 1.22
CA ARG A 115 -10.22 18.38 0.51
C ARG A 115 -10.84 19.66 -0.07
N ASP A 116 -10.94 20.72 0.73
CA ASP A 116 -11.53 21.99 0.32
C ASP A 116 -10.70 22.68 -0.78
N ARG A 117 -9.36 22.55 -0.77
CA ARG A 117 -8.49 23.03 -1.86
C ARG A 117 -8.61 22.21 -3.16
N CYS A 118 -8.97 20.94 -3.04
CA CYS A 118 -9.17 20.03 -4.17
C CYS A 118 -10.59 20.06 -4.73
N ALA A 119 -11.52 20.76 -4.05
CA ALA A 119 -12.90 20.88 -4.46
C ALA A 119 -13.00 21.45 -5.89
N GLY A 120 -13.70 20.73 -6.77
CA GLY A 120 -13.83 21.07 -8.18
C GLY A 120 -12.60 20.78 -9.05
N LYS A 121 -11.47 20.33 -8.47
CA LYS A 121 -10.24 19.99 -9.22
C LYS A 121 -10.03 18.48 -9.41
N VAL A 122 -10.59 17.66 -8.53
CA VAL A 122 -10.57 16.19 -8.63
C VAL A 122 -11.93 15.71 -9.08
N THR A 123 -12.08 15.45 -10.38
CA THR A 123 -13.36 15.06 -10.99
C THR A 123 -13.58 13.54 -10.99
N ASN A 124 -12.51 12.75 -10.91
CA ASN A 124 -12.55 11.31 -11.04
C ASN A 124 -11.59 10.60 -10.08
N LEU A 125 -12.08 9.55 -9.41
CA LEU A 125 -11.28 8.70 -8.53
C LEU A 125 -10.16 7.98 -9.27
N LEU A 126 -10.42 7.54 -10.49
CA LEU A 126 -9.43 6.81 -11.28
C LEU A 126 -8.23 7.70 -11.61
N ASP A 127 -8.48 8.98 -11.94
CA ASP A 127 -7.41 9.94 -12.21
C ASP A 127 -6.60 10.26 -10.95
N LEU A 128 -7.24 10.33 -9.77
CA LEU A 128 -6.56 10.43 -8.49
C LEU A 128 -5.64 9.22 -8.23
N LEU A 129 -6.17 8.00 -8.37
CA LEU A 129 -5.42 6.76 -8.14
C LEU A 129 -4.27 6.58 -9.13
N GLN A 130 -4.49 6.93 -10.40
CA GLN A 130 -3.45 6.88 -11.44
C GLN A 130 -2.43 8.04 -11.33
N GLY A 131 -2.65 8.99 -10.42
CA GLY A 131 -1.82 10.19 -10.29
C GLY A 131 -1.92 11.13 -11.50
N ARG A 132 -2.99 11.05 -12.29
CA ARG A 132 -3.28 11.90 -13.45
C ARG A 132 -3.99 13.18 -13.04
N LEU A 133 -3.42 13.88 -12.06
CA LEU A 133 -3.94 15.14 -11.55
C LEU A 133 -3.11 16.32 -12.04
N SER A 134 -3.63 17.54 -11.86
CA SER A 134 -2.84 18.74 -12.14
C SER A 134 -1.59 18.78 -11.26
N LYS A 135 -0.51 19.35 -11.80
CA LYS A 135 0.79 19.44 -11.10
C LYS A 135 0.68 20.17 -9.76
N GLU A 136 -0.26 21.10 -9.64
CA GLU A 136 -0.55 21.82 -8.40
C GLU A 136 -1.06 20.89 -7.31
N ILE A 137 -2.04 20.03 -7.62
CA ILE A 137 -2.61 19.10 -6.64
C ILE A 137 -1.57 18.06 -6.23
N LEU A 138 -0.79 17.55 -7.18
CA LEU A 138 0.27 16.58 -6.88
C LEU A 138 1.33 17.19 -5.95
N ARG A 139 1.69 18.46 -6.15
CA ARG A 139 2.58 19.20 -5.23
C ARG A 139 1.95 19.38 -3.86
N ASP A 140 0.67 19.72 -3.78
CA ASP A 140 -0.05 19.85 -2.52
C ASP A 140 -0.09 18.52 -1.75
N ILE A 141 -0.28 17.39 -2.43
CA ILE A 141 -0.24 16.05 -1.83
C ILE A 141 1.15 15.76 -1.26
N ALA A 142 2.21 16.06 -2.01
CA ALA A 142 3.59 15.79 -1.64
C ALA A 142 4.25 16.90 -0.78
N ALA A 143 3.50 17.95 -0.41
CA ALA A 143 4.05 19.11 0.29
C ALA A 143 4.67 18.70 1.65
N PRO A 144 5.95 19.00 1.91
CA PRO A 144 6.57 18.70 3.19
C PRO A 144 5.83 19.38 4.36
N GLY A 145 5.48 18.61 5.39
CA GLY A 145 4.80 19.11 6.59
C GLY A 145 3.31 19.44 6.44
N GLN A 146 2.83 19.79 5.23
CA GLN A 146 1.43 20.17 4.97
C GLN A 146 0.65 19.23 4.04
N GLY A 147 1.32 18.35 3.28
CA GLY A 147 0.70 17.41 2.33
C GLY A 147 -0.02 16.22 2.96
N LEU A 148 -0.05 15.05 2.33
CA LEU A 148 -0.71 13.87 2.90
C LEU A 148 0.27 12.83 3.44
N PHE A 149 1.52 12.89 2.98
CA PHE A 149 2.58 11.98 3.41
C PHE A 149 2.92 12.16 4.90
N PRO A 150 3.23 11.05 5.60
CA PRO A 150 3.60 11.11 7.01
C PRO A 150 4.93 11.83 7.17
N SER A 151 5.13 12.48 8.31
CA SER A 151 6.41 13.01 8.78
C SER A 151 7.15 11.96 9.61
N PRO A 152 8.48 12.11 9.88
CA PRO A 152 9.23 11.15 10.69
C PRO A 152 8.63 10.86 12.07
N LYS A 153 8.01 11.87 12.69
CA LYS A 153 7.35 11.76 14.01
C LYS A 153 6.06 10.94 13.96
N GLU A 154 5.44 10.84 12.79
CA GLU A 154 4.24 10.04 12.56
C GLU A 154 4.56 8.57 12.24
N ILE A 155 5.85 8.21 12.14
CA ILE A 155 6.31 6.87 11.76
C ILE A 155 6.95 6.19 12.98
N ARG A 156 6.37 5.07 13.41
CA ARG A 156 6.93 4.19 14.44
C ARG A 156 7.48 2.92 13.79
N LEU A 157 8.71 2.55 14.13
CA LEU A 157 9.43 1.47 13.48
C LEU A 157 9.79 0.38 14.49
N SER A 158 9.50 -0.87 14.16
CA SER A 158 9.87 -2.05 14.96
C SER A 158 10.37 -3.17 14.06
N CYS A 159 11.44 -3.85 14.50
CA CYS A 159 11.97 -5.01 13.81
C CYS A 159 12.53 -6.02 14.82
N SER A 160 12.26 -7.30 14.59
CA SER A 160 12.76 -8.41 15.43
C SER A 160 14.24 -8.73 15.22
N CYS A 161 15.02 -7.85 14.60
CA CYS A 161 16.44 -8.08 14.35
C CYS A 161 17.29 -7.63 15.54
N PRO A 162 18.48 -8.21 15.76
CA PRO A 162 19.36 -7.84 16.87
C PRO A 162 20.09 -6.49 16.64
N ASP A 163 19.64 -5.69 15.67
CA ASP A 163 20.20 -4.36 15.41
C ASP A 163 19.54 -3.37 16.38
N TRP A 164 20.36 -2.61 17.10
CA TRP A 164 19.89 -1.59 18.04
C TRP A 164 19.41 -0.31 17.33
N ALA A 165 19.67 -0.18 16.03
CA ALA A 165 19.17 0.93 15.24
C ALA A 165 17.65 0.82 15.01
N VAL A 166 16.92 1.89 15.34
CA VAL A 166 15.49 2.04 15.03
C VAL A 166 15.23 1.84 13.52
N MET A 167 16.11 2.40 12.68
CA MET A 167 16.09 2.21 11.23
C MET A 167 17.15 1.18 10.80
N CYS A 168 16.80 -0.10 10.88
CA CYS A 168 17.65 -1.17 10.35
C CYS A 168 17.44 -1.37 8.85
N LYS A 169 18.31 -2.14 8.19
CA LYS A 169 18.19 -2.45 6.75
C LYS A 169 16.89 -3.18 6.38
N HIS A 170 16.28 -3.93 7.30
CA HIS A 170 15.04 -4.66 7.05
C HIS A 170 13.83 -3.71 7.09
N VAL A 171 13.81 -2.77 8.04
CA VAL A 171 12.81 -1.70 8.10
C VAL A 171 12.89 -0.85 6.84
N ALA A 172 14.10 -0.44 6.44
CA ALA A 172 14.29 0.30 5.19
C ALA A 172 13.78 -0.49 3.97
N ALA A 173 14.03 -1.80 3.91
CA ALA A 173 13.52 -2.64 2.84
C ALA A 173 11.98 -2.70 2.82
N ALA A 174 11.33 -2.78 3.99
CA ALA A 174 9.87 -2.74 4.11
C ALA A 174 9.31 -1.37 3.69
N LEU A 175 9.95 -0.26 4.09
CA LEU A 175 9.53 1.09 3.70
C LEU A 175 9.61 1.31 2.18
N TYR A 176 10.68 0.84 1.52
CA TYR A 176 10.73 0.83 0.05
C TYR A 176 9.71 -0.12 -0.57
N GLY A 177 9.42 -1.24 0.10
CA GLY A 177 8.40 -2.18 -0.33
C GLY A 177 6.98 -1.60 -0.30
N ILE A 178 6.70 -0.68 0.63
CA ILE A 178 5.45 0.10 0.63
C ILE A 178 5.35 0.91 -0.66
N GLY A 179 6.40 1.64 -1.04
CA GLY A 179 6.41 2.43 -2.28
C GLY A 179 6.12 1.57 -3.52
N ALA A 180 6.75 0.40 -3.62
CA ALA A 180 6.46 -0.56 -4.70
C ALA A 180 5.02 -1.08 -4.67
N ARG A 181 4.44 -1.29 -3.49
CA ARG A 181 3.04 -1.71 -3.36
C ARG A 181 2.05 -0.60 -3.71
N LEU A 182 2.40 0.67 -3.44
CA LEU A 182 1.58 1.82 -3.80
C LEU A 182 1.50 2.05 -5.32
N ASP A 183 2.51 1.60 -6.08
CA ASP A 183 2.42 1.58 -7.55
C ASP A 183 1.32 0.64 -8.06
N GLU A 184 1.13 -0.49 -7.39
CA GLU A 184 0.13 -1.51 -7.77
C GLU A 184 -1.25 -1.18 -7.21
N GLN A 185 -1.31 -0.65 -5.98
CA GLN A 185 -2.52 -0.44 -5.18
C GLN A 185 -2.45 0.93 -4.47
N PRO A 186 -2.64 2.04 -5.21
CA PRO A 186 -2.54 3.41 -4.66
C PRO A 186 -3.57 3.72 -3.56
N GLU A 187 -4.72 3.05 -3.55
CA GLU A 187 -5.75 3.15 -2.51
C GLU A 187 -5.25 2.79 -1.10
N LEU A 188 -4.19 1.98 -1.02
CA LEU A 188 -3.57 1.61 0.25
C LEU A 188 -2.92 2.82 0.93
N PHE A 189 -2.53 3.86 0.19
CA PHE A 189 -2.00 5.08 0.80
C PHE A 189 -3.03 5.76 1.71
N PHE A 190 -4.26 5.93 1.21
CA PHE A 190 -5.36 6.55 1.95
C PHE A 190 -5.82 5.66 3.10
N THR A 191 -5.89 4.35 2.87
CA THR A 191 -6.15 3.35 3.91
C THR A 191 -5.11 3.46 5.03
N LEU A 192 -3.82 3.52 4.68
CA LEU A 192 -2.72 3.62 5.63
C LEU A 192 -2.78 4.93 6.43
N ARG A 193 -3.19 6.04 5.81
CA ARG A 193 -3.39 7.34 6.46
C ARG A 193 -4.72 7.49 7.19
N GLY A 194 -5.60 6.47 7.11
CA GLY A 194 -6.89 6.46 7.81
C GLY A 194 -7.89 7.49 7.28
N VAL A 195 -7.86 7.77 5.97
CA VAL A 195 -8.76 8.70 5.30
C VAL A 195 -9.48 8.03 4.15
N ASP A 196 -10.72 8.47 3.87
CA ASP A 196 -11.50 7.95 2.75
C ASP A 196 -11.40 8.87 1.53
N MET A 197 -10.90 8.31 0.42
CA MET A 197 -10.80 9.01 -0.87
C MET A 197 -12.15 9.50 -1.39
N ARG A 198 -13.26 8.82 -1.03
CA ARG A 198 -14.60 9.20 -1.47
C ARG A 198 -15.01 10.56 -0.94
N GLU A 199 -14.46 10.99 0.20
CA GLU A 199 -14.67 12.34 0.74
C GLU A 199 -14.10 13.43 -0.20
N LEU A 200 -13.08 13.13 -1.01
CA LEU A 200 -12.54 14.07 -2.01
C LEU A 200 -13.51 14.28 -3.18
N LEU A 201 -14.21 13.22 -3.59
CA LEU A 201 -15.18 13.27 -4.68
C LEU A 201 -16.46 14.00 -4.24
N ALA A 202 -16.94 13.71 -3.02
CA ALA A 202 -18.10 14.38 -2.45
C ALA A 202 -17.91 15.91 -2.41
N ALA A 203 -16.75 16.37 -1.96
CA ALA A 203 -16.43 17.80 -1.96
C ALA A 203 -16.32 18.39 -3.37
N ALA A 204 -15.88 17.61 -4.36
CA ALA A 204 -15.87 18.06 -5.75
C ALA A 204 -17.29 18.23 -6.29
N THR A 205 -18.22 17.33 -5.98
CA THR A 205 -19.63 17.46 -6.38
C THR A 205 -20.35 18.59 -5.64
N GLU A 206 -20.08 18.78 -4.35
CA GLU A 206 -20.65 19.89 -3.56
C GLU A 206 -20.20 21.25 -4.09
N ALA A 207 -18.93 21.39 -4.51
CA ALA A 207 -18.44 22.62 -5.11
C ALA A 207 -19.07 22.95 -6.47
N VAL A 208 -19.48 21.94 -7.24
CA VAL A 208 -20.21 22.11 -8.51
C VAL A 208 -21.68 22.42 -8.25
N ALA A 209 -22.28 21.82 -7.22
CA ALA A 209 -23.69 22.02 -6.84
C ALA A 209 -23.94 23.30 -6.02
N ALA A 210 -22.91 23.87 -5.40
CA ALA A 210 -23.04 25.13 -4.67
C ALA A 210 -23.45 26.25 -5.65
N PRO A 211 -24.63 26.89 -5.46
CA PRO A 211 -24.99 28.03 -6.29
C PRO A 211 -23.92 29.09 -6.10
N ARG A 212 -23.36 29.61 -7.19
CA ARG A 212 -22.46 30.76 -7.19
C ARG A 212 -23.23 32.00 -6.70
N SER A 213 -23.50 32.08 -5.41
CA SER A 213 -24.14 33.22 -4.77
C SER A 213 -23.07 34.29 -4.50
N LYS A 214 -22.85 35.12 -5.52
CA LYS A 214 -22.48 36.55 -5.42
C LYS A 214 -22.38 37.15 -6.82
N GLY A 215 -23.51 37.15 -7.52
CA GLY A 215 -23.84 38.16 -8.51
C GLY A 215 -25.17 38.74 -8.06
N SER A 216 -25.17 39.96 -7.56
CA SER A 216 -26.39 40.73 -7.35
C SER A 216 -27.01 40.99 -8.72
N VAL A 217 -27.92 40.13 -9.15
CA VAL A 217 -28.85 40.44 -10.24
C VAL A 217 -30.21 40.62 -9.57
N THR A 218 -30.52 41.87 -9.27
CA THR A 218 -31.89 42.30 -9.09
C THR A 218 -32.54 42.29 -10.46
N ASP A 219 -33.17 41.19 -10.83
CA ASP A 219 -34.26 41.22 -11.81
C ASP A 219 -35.20 40.04 -11.55
N PRO A 220 -36.49 40.27 -11.27
CA PRO A 220 -37.44 39.20 -11.05
C PRO A 220 -37.89 38.60 -12.38
N THR A 221 -38.28 37.33 -12.35
CA THR A 221 -39.09 36.64 -13.38
C THR A 221 -38.37 36.25 -14.68
N LEU A 222 -37.68 35.10 -14.64
CA LEU A 222 -37.73 34.17 -15.77
C LEU A 222 -39.05 33.41 -15.66
N ALA A 223 -40.11 33.99 -16.23
CA ALA A 223 -41.36 33.28 -16.49
C ALA A 223 -41.05 32.06 -17.37
N GLY A 224 -41.76 30.96 -17.16
CA GLY A 224 -41.49 29.63 -17.71
C GLY A 224 -41.59 29.48 -19.24
N GLU A 225 -41.63 30.58 -19.99
CA GLU A 225 -41.68 30.60 -21.45
C GLU A 225 -40.29 30.60 -22.10
N ASP A 226 -39.21 30.95 -21.37
CA ASP A 226 -37.86 31.06 -21.93
C ASP A 226 -36.96 29.82 -21.70
N LEU A 227 -37.44 28.81 -20.97
CA LEU A 227 -36.66 27.58 -20.76
C LEU A 227 -36.65 26.65 -21.98
N GLY A 228 -37.70 26.72 -22.82
CA GLY A 228 -37.77 25.96 -24.07
C GLY A 228 -36.79 26.48 -25.13
N ALA A 229 -36.57 27.79 -25.20
CA ALA A 229 -35.68 28.43 -26.16
C ALA A 229 -34.19 28.16 -25.87
N ILE A 230 -33.83 27.97 -24.59
CA ILE A 230 -32.44 27.72 -24.16
C ILE A 230 -32.04 26.25 -24.33
N PHE A 231 -32.99 25.31 -24.22
CA PHE A 231 -32.70 23.87 -24.24
C PHE A 231 -33.25 23.10 -25.46
N GLY A 232 -33.98 23.74 -26.37
CA GLY A 232 -34.42 23.12 -27.62
C GLY A 232 -35.37 21.93 -27.44
N VAL A 233 -36.17 21.93 -26.36
CA VAL A 233 -37.18 20.91 -26.09
C VAL A 233 -38.53 21.59 -25.90
N GLU A 234 -39.48 21.25 -26.75
CA GLU A 234 -40.85 21.73 -26.72
C GLU A 234 -41.59 21.00 -25.60
N LEU A 235 -41.85 21.69 -24.48
CA LEU A 235 -42.61 21.17 -23.35
C LEU A 235 -44.06 21.70 -23.45
N GLU A 236 -44.98 20.85 -23.90
CA GLU A 236 -46.42 21.14 -23.87
C GLU A 236 -46.90 21.27 -22.41
N THR A 237 -47.23 22.50 -22.02
CA THR A 237 -47.81 22.84 -20.72
C THR A 237 -49.34 22.68 -20.77
N GLY A 238 -49.80 21.44 -20.56
CA GLY A 238 -51.21 21.15 -20.32
C GLY A 238 -51.70 21.81 -19.03
N THR A 239 -52.49 22.88 -19.17
CA THR A 239 -53.08 23.63 -18.05
C THR A 239 -54.49 23.12 -17.74
N LEU A 240 -54.61 22.53 -16.54
CA LEU A 240 -55.73 22.53 -15.57
C LEU A 240 -57.14 22.08 -16.01
N MET A 241 -57.67 21.09 -15.28
CA MET A 241 -59.05 21.16 -14.78
C MET A 241 -59.12 20.63 -13.34
N ASP A 242 -59.75 21.47 -12.50
CA ASP A 242 -60.14 21.25 -11.11
C ASP A 242 -61.05 20.04 -10.89
N GLY A 243 -61.02 19.48 -9.69
CA GLY A 243 -62.00 18.49 -9.25
C GLY A 243 -61.75 17.96 -7.84
N ALA A 244 -62.11 18.75 -6.82
CA ALA A 244 -62.19 18.30 -5.44
C ALA A 244 -63.39 17.37 -5.22
N VAL A 245 -63.21 16.16 -4.68
CA VAL A 245 -64.20 15.55 -3.74
C VAL A 245 -63.64 14.36 -2.93
N ALA A 246 -63.83 14.49 -1.61
CA ALA A 246 -64.33 13.51 -0.64
C ALA A 246 -63.62 12.17 -0.38
N ALA A 247 -63.29 12.01 0.91
CA ALA A 247 -63.10 10.74 1.61
C ALA A 247 -64.32 9.81 1.48
N THR A 248 -64.10 8.48 1.53
CA THR A 248 -64.95 7.51 2.25
C THR A 248 -64.18 6.21 2.53
N LYS A 249 -64.46 5.68 3.72
CA LYS A 249 -63.97 4.46 4.37
C LYS A 249 -64.55 3.19 3.73
N THR A 250 -63.84 2.06 3.81
CA THR A 250 -64.29 0.73 4.31
C THR A 250 -63.17 -0.30 4.06
N ALA A 251 -62.60 -0.95 5.08
CA ALA A 251 -63.03 -2.24 5.67
C ALA A 251 -62.98 -3.39 4.63
N THR A 252 -62.18 -4.45 4.76
CA THR A 252 -62.39 -5.60 5.66
C THR A 252 -61.41 -6.74 5.32
N GLY A 253 -61.20 -7.66 6.28
CA GLY A 253 -60.75 -9.06 6.06
C GLY A 253 -59.22 -9.28 6.14
N ALA A 254 -58.61 -9.71 7.24
CA ALA A 254 -58.75 -10.95 8.03
C ALA A 254 -58.32 -12.25 7.32
N SER A 255 -57.57 -13.06 8.10
CA SER A 255 -57.13 -14.45 7.87
C SER A 255 -55.85 -14.61 7.04
N GLY A 256 -54.84 -15.39 7.42
CA GLY A 256 -54.73 -16.33 8.51
C GLY A 256 -53.44 -17.17 8.35
N THR A 257 -52.84 -17.50 9.48
CA THR A 257 -52.20 -18.79 9.82
C THR A 257 -51.38 -19.57 8.77
N GLY A 258 -50.12 -19.91 9.11
CA GLY A 258 -49.40 -20.94 8.36
C GLY A 258 -48.00 -21.30 8.87
N ARG A 259 -47.92 -21.92 10.05
CA ARG A 259 -46.70 -22.52 10.63
C ARG A 259 -46.42 -23.91 10.02
N ARG A 260 -45.13 -24.33 10.08
CA ARG A 260 -44.55 -25.71 9.90
C ARG A 260 -44.11 -26.05 8.48
N LYS A 261 -43.09 -26.88 8.23
CA LYS A 261 -42.03 -27.52 9.04
C LYS A 261 -40.98 -28.04 8.05
N THR A 262 -39.78 -28.28 8.56
CA THR A 262 -38.76 -29.18 7.99
C THR A 262 -39.30 -30.57 7.62
N PRO A 263 -38.52 -31.31 6.82
CA PRO A 263 -38.17 -32.66 7.23
C PRO A 263 -36.66 -32.89 7.24
N ARG A 264 -36.30 -34.02 7.82
CA ARG A 264 -34.99 -34.44 8.32
C ARG A 264 -34.70 -35.85 7.78
N SER A 265 -33.45 -36.28 7.94
CA SER A 265 -32.88 -37.65 7.80
C SER A 265 -32.59 -38.08 6.37
N VAL A 266 -31.54 -38.86 6.05
CA VAL A 266 -31.04 -40.08 6.71
C VAL A 266 -29.52 -40.26 6.55
N THR A 267 -28.97 -40.98 7.53
CA THR A 267 -27.63 -41.50 7.82
C THR A 267 -26.89 -42.31 6.73
N ARG A 268 -25.55 -42.34 6.80
CA ARG A 268 -24.81 -43.62 6.93
C ARG A 268 -23.43 -43.43 7.56
N ARG A 269 -23.07 -44.40 8.40
CA ARG A 269 -21.86 -44.53 9.22
C ARG A 269 -21.07 -45.74 8.67
N SER A 270 -19.75 -45.67 8.62
CA SER A 270 -18.87 -46.84 8.77
C SER A 270 -17.42 -46.39 9.00
N ALA A 271 -16.81 -47.00 10.01
CA ALA A 271 -15.46 -46.77 10.50
C ALA A 271 -14.61 -48.02 10.23
N THR A 272 -13.28 -47.88 10.11
CA THR A 272 -12.32 -48.92 10.52
C THR A 272 -10.94 -48.32 10.84
N ARG A 273 -10.35 -48.85 11.91
CA ARG A 273 -9.04 -48.60 12.51
C ARG A 273 -7.86 -49.08 11.65
N GLY A 274 -6.67 -48.53 11.89
CA GLY A 274 -5.38 -49.16 11.53
C GLY A 274 -4.14 -48.35 11.90
N LYS A 275 -3.52 -48.67 13.04
CA LYS A 275 -2.09 -48.52 13.43
C LYS A 275 -1.73 -49.85 14.14
N PRO A 276 -0.47 -50.30 14.32
CA PRO A 276 0.78 -49.53 14.40
C PRO A 276 2.01 -50.20 13.73
N GLY A 277 3.21 -49.62 13.86
CA GLY A 277 4.47 -50.30 13.56
C GLY A 277 5.70 -49.40 13.64
N ALA A 278 6.49 -49.57 14.69
CA ALA A 278 7.81 -48.98 14.89
C ALA A 278 8.90 -49.86 14.27
N GLY A 279 10.02 -49.26 13.85
CA GLY A 279 11.23 -49.97 13.42
C GLY A 279 12.43 -49.03 13.41
N ALA A 280 13.40 -49.34 14.27
CA ALA A 280 14.67 -48.64 14.46
C ALA A 280 15.81 -49.29 13.65
N GLY A 281 16.97 -48.61 13.59
CA GLY A 281 18.26 -49.09 13.04
C GLY A 281 18.77 -48.15 11.95
N GLY A 282 19.84 -47.35 12.13
CA GLY A 282 21.24 -47.78 12.31
C GLY A 282 21.82 -48.14 10.93
N GLY A 283 22.94 -47.68 10.40
CA GLY A 283 24.11 -46.89 10.81
C GLY A 283 25.14 -47.02 9.67
N GLY A 284 26.25 -46.27 9.72
CA GLY A 284 27.44 -46.46 8.85
C GLY A 284 27.43 -45.63 7.55
N SER A 285 28.27 -44.61 7.37
CA SER A 285 29.74 -44.58 7.25
C SER A 285 30.25 -45.00 5.86
N GLY A 286 31.12 -44.18 5.29
CA GLY A 286 31.78 -44.32 3.98
C GLY A 286 31.91 -42.95 3.32
N ILE A 287 32.81 -42.07 3.77
CA ILE A 287 34.24 -42.04 3.42
C ILE A 287 34.48 -42.35 1.93
N GLY A 288 34.61 -41.30 1.14
CA GLY A 288 35.20 -41.31 -0.19
C GLY A 288 36.14 -40.10 -0.32
N LYS A 289 37.41 -40.30 0.01
CA LYS A 289 38.53 -39.38 -0.25
C LYS A 289 38.82 -39.32 -1.75
N ALA A 290 39.02 -38.12 -2.27
CA ALA A 290 40.01 -37.79 -3.32
C ALA A 290 40.37 -36.30 -3.07
N ALA A 291 41.56 -35.93 -2.57
CA ALA A 291 42.86 -35.89 -3.25
C ALA A 291 42.74 -35.29 -4.67
N SER A 292 43.46 -34.25 -5.09
CA SER A 292 44.57 -33.47 -4.52
C SER A 292 44.93 -32.36 -5.53
N ALA A 293 45.65 -31.35 -5.04
CA ALA A 293 46.63 -30.52 -5.74
C ALA A 293 46.15 -29.41 -6.70
N GLY A 294 46.75 -28.21 -6.54
CA GLY A 294 46.71 -27.16 -7.55
C GLY A 294 46.65 -25.71 -7.06
N LYS A 295 47.64 -25.25 -6.29
CA LYS A 295 48.09 -23.84 -6.22
C LYS A 295 49.62 -23.86 -6.35
N PRO A 296 50.31 -22.80 -6.81
CA PRO A 296 49.99 -21.40 -6.55
C PRO A 296 50.21 -20.43 -7.73
N GLY A 297 49.74 -19.19 -7.58
CA GLY A 297 50.04 -18.09 -8.50
C GLY A 297 49.72 -16.75 -7.86
N ALA A 298 50.71 -16.16 -7.19
CA ALA A 298 50.66 -14.84 -6.60
C ALA A 298 50.91 -13.77 -7.67
N ALA A 299 50.13 -12.69 -7.68
CA ALA A 299 50.54 -11.42 -8.28
C ALA A 299 49.93 -10.23 -7.52
N LYS A 300 50.78 -9.57 -6.72
CA LYS A 300 50.58 -8.21 -6.21
C LYS A 300 50.65 -7.22 -7.38
N ARG A 301 49.82 -6.17 -7.33
CA ARG A 301 50.21 -4.74 -7.56
C ARG A 301 48.95 -3.86 -7.47
N ARG A 302 48.78 -3.11 -6.38
CA ARG A 302 49.26 -1.73 -6.12
C ARG A 302 48.31 -0.65 -6.65
N SER A 303 47.70 0.00 -5.67
CA SER A 303 47.05 1.31 -5.66
C SER A 303 47.82 2.42 -6.37
N LYS A 304 47.10 3.30 -7.07
CA LYS A 304 47.46 4.72 -7.22
C LYS A 304 46.25 5.59 -6.88
N VAL A 305 46.35 6.20 -5.71
CA VAL A 305 45.67 7.44 -5.34
C VAL A 305 46.37 8.57 -6.11
N LYS A 306 45.60 9.45 -6.75
CA LYS A 306 46.03 10.82 -7.06
C LYS A 306 44.94 11.78 -6.61
N ALA A 307 45.22 12.45 -5.50
CA ALA A 307 44.66 13.76 -5.19
C ALA A 307 45.44 14.80 -5.99
N ALA A 308 44.74 15.77 -6.58
CA ALA A 308 45.29 17.08 -6.90
C ALA A 308 44.21 18.13 -6.67
N VAL A 309 44.57 19.07 -5.82
CA VAL A 309 43.79 20.14 -5.22
C VAL A 309 44.14 21.44 -5.94
N ARG A 310 43.11 22.23 -6.27
CA ARG A 310 43.04 23.71 -6.44
C ARG A 310 43.97 24.42 -7.44
N ARG A 311 43.37 25.28 -8.27
CA ARG A 311 43.36 26.77 -8.18
C ARG A 311 42.58 27.31 -9.42
N ARG A 312 41.48 28.05 -9.24
CA ARG A 312 41.33 29.50 -8.96
C ARG A 312 41.17 30.28 -10.27
N VAL A 313 39.94 30.72 -10.56
CA VAL A 313 39.59 31.74 -11.56
C VAL A 313 39.18 33.00 -10.79
N PRO A 314 39.73 34.17 -11.15
CA PRO A 314 38.97 35.41 -11.10
C PRO A 314 38.92 36.02 -12.51
N GLY A 315 37.71 36.33 -12.96
CA GLY A 315 37.40 36.92 -14.26
C GLY A 315 35.89 36.92 -14.42
#